data_AF-A0A662N1Z2-F1
#
_entry.id   AF-A0A662N1Z2-F1
#
_cell.length_a   1.000
_cell.length_b   1.000
_cell.length_c   1.000
_cell.angle_alpha   90.00
_cell.angle_beta   90.00
_cell.angle_gamma   90.00
#
_symmetry.space_group_name_H-M   'P 1'
#
loop_
_entity.id
_entity.type
_entity.pdbx_description
1 polymer ?
#
loop_
_entity_poly.entity_id
_entity_poly.type
_entity_poly.pdbx_seq_one_letter_code
_entity_poly.pdbx_strand_id
1 'polypeptide(L)'
;EIDSFHYERLEIFLDPSKNENPLKILQNRLKKLGKNAQGILRMEGYYNSEVLGLTEEELKREIMRLCGDRCVDVDKGFRCVDLKIIAEDDIVKKFMKKLEQRNIDEERRRDLFNLIVKAMLELKYGGK
;
A
#
# COMPACT_ATOMS: atom_id res chain seq x y z
N GLU A 1 -13.38 24.76 6.36
CA GLU A 1 -14.10 23.69 7.08
C GLU A 1 -15.57 23.81 6.71
N ILE A 2 -16.23 22.72 6.32
CA ILE A 2 -17.66 22.73 6.01
C ILE A 2 -18.40 22.37 7.31
N ASP A 3 -19.37 23.18 7.71
CA ASP A 3 -20.07 23.03 9.00
C ASP A 3 -21.19 21.98 8.98
N SER A 4 -21.38 21.30 7.85
CA SER A 4 -22.34 20.21 7.67
C SER A 4 -21.65 18.86 7.52
N PHE A 5 -22.40 17.78 7.75
CA PHE A 5 -21.93 16.43 7.45
C PHE A 5 -21.50 16.32 5.97
N HIS A 6 -20.33 15.75 5.73
CA HIS A 6 -19.81 15.52 4.38
C HIS A 6 -18.82 14.35 4.35
N TYR A 7 -18.53 13.87 3.14
CA TYR A 7 -17.52 12.86 2.91
C TYR A 7 -16.22 13.48 2.41
N GLU A 8 -15.09 12.98 2.91
CA GLU A 8 -13.75 13.31 2.40
C GLU A 8 -13.07 12.05 1.88
N ARG A 9 -12.39 12.15 0.72
CA ARG A 9 -11.61 11.03 0.19
C ARG A 9 -10.28 10.92 0.91
N LEU A 10 -10.00 9.72 1.44
CA LEU A 10 -8.72 9.37 2.03
C LEU A 10 -7.97 8.43 1.08
N GLU A 11 -7.26 9.01 0.13
CA GLU A 11 -6.47 8.27 -0.85
C GLU A 11 -5.04 8.06 -0.32
N ILE A 12 -4.66 6.79 -0.18
CA ILE A 12 -3.35 6.36 0.29
C ILE A 12 -2.80 5.39 -0.74
N PHE A 13 -1.70 5.77 -1.38
CA PHE A 13 -0.97 4.92 -2.30
C PHE A 13 0.34 4.50 -1.64
N LEU A 14 0.54 3.19 -1.51
CA LEU A 14 1.74 2.60 -0.92
C LEU A 14 2.76 2.31 -2.02
N ASP A 15 3.90 3.00 -1.94
CA ASP A 15 5.00 2.85 -2.87
C ASP A 15 5.88 1.66 -2.43
N PRO A 16 6.05 0.63 -3.27
CA PRO A 16 6.81 -0.57 -2.92
C PRO A 16 8.29 -0.28 -2.62
N SER A 17 8.82 0.85 -3.09
CA SER A 17 10.20 1.25 -2.84
C SER A 17 10.44 1.99 -1.54
N LYS A 18 9.37 2.49 -0.92
CA LYS A 18 9.41 3.22 0.32
C LYS A 18 8.79 2.28 1.33
N ASN A 19 9.61 1.71 2.23
CA ASN A 19 9.14 0.84 3.32
C ASN A 19 8.29 1.66 4.33
N GLU A 20 7.17 2.20 3.87
CA GLU A 20 6.27 3.04 4.62
C GLU A 20 5.33 2.17 5.45
N ASN A 21 5.00 2.65 6.65
CA ASN A 21 4.03 1.98 7.49
C ASN A 21 2.62 2.48 7.14
N PRO A 22 1.75 1.65 6.53
CA PRO A 22 0.42 2.06 6.10
C PRO A 22 -0.47 2.54 7.26
N LEU A 23 -0.34 1.93 8.44
CA LEU A 23 -1.10 2.28 9.64
C LEU A 23 -0.74 3.69 10.13
N LYS A 24 0.55 4.06 10.09
CA LYS A 24 1.00 5.41 10.46
C LYS A 24 0.47 6.46 9.48
N ILE A 25 0.51 6.18 8.18
CA ILE A 25 -0.04 7.09 7.16
C ILE A 25 -1.54 7.30 7.40
N LEU A 26 -2.28 6.21 7.59
CA LEU A 26 -3.71 6.27 7.86
C LEU A 26 -4.04 7.07 9.13
N GLN A 27 -3.34 6.83 10.24
CA GLN A 27 -3.54 7.60 11.47
C GLN A 27 -3.33 9.10 11.25
N ASN A 28 -2.30 9.49 10.49
CA ASN A 28 -2.04 10.89 10.19
C ASN A 28 -3.13 11.51 9.31
N ARG A 29 -3.72 10.74 8.38
CA ARG A 29 -4.85 11.18 7.55
C ARG A 29 -6.12 11.34 8.39
N LEU A 30 -6.43 10.36 9.24
CA LEU A 30 -7.59 10.42 10.15
C LEU A 30 -7.49 11.59 11.12
N LYS A 31 -6.30 11.93 11.64
CA LYS A 31 -6.12 13.12 12.50
C LYS A 31 -6.46 14.43 11.81
N LYS A 32 -6.32 14.50 10.48
CA LYS A 32 -6.62 15.70 9.68
C LYS A 32 -8.05 15.74 9.16
N LEU A 33 -8.76 14.62 9.21
CA LEU A 33 -10.17 14.52 8.82
C LEU A 33 -11.01 15.41 9.76
N GLY A 34 -11.83 16.28 9.18
CA GLY A 34 -12.67 17.22 9.91
C GLY A 34 -13.64 16.52 10.89
N LYS A 35 -14.11 17.25 11.90
CA LYS A 35 -15.02 16.71 12.93
C LYS A 35 -16.36 16.25 12.36
N ASN A 36 -16.86 16.94 11.34
CA ASN A 36 -18.13 16.64 10.66
C ASN A 36 -17.92 15.81 9.39
N ALA A 37 -16.70 15.31 9.15
CA ALA A 37 -16.36 14.56 7.95
C ALA A 37 -16.25 13.05 8.25
N GLN A 38 -16.78 12.24 7.35
CA GLN A 38 -16.47 10.81 7.27
C GLN A 38 -15.54 10.53 6.08
N GLY A 39 -14.52 9.72 6.32
CA GLY A 39 -13.55 9.31 5.31
C GLY A 39 -14.10 8.22 4.39
N ILE A 40 -13.94 8.38 3.08
CA ILE A 40 -14.04 7.28 2.12
C ILE A 40 -12.61 6.81 1.86
N LEU A 41 -12.24 5.66 2.44
CA LEU A 41 -10.87 5.14 2.32
C LEU A 41 -10.66 4.53 0.93
N ARG A 42 -9.52 4.86 0.33
CA ARG A 42 -8.95 4.13 -0.81
C ARG A 42 -7.47 3.92 -0.52
N MET A 43 -7.12 2.72 -0.08
CA MET A 43 -5.75 2.32 0.20
C MET A 43 -5.32 1.27 -0.80
N GLU A 44 -4.38 1.63 -1.68
CA GLU A 44 -3.92 0.80 -2.78
C GLU A 44 -2.39 0.77 -2.82
N GLY A 45 -1.82 -0.21 -3.52
CA GLY A 45 -0.38 -0.35 -3.68
C GLY A 45 0.17 -1.50 -2.85
N TYR A 46 1.43 -1.39 -2.46
CA TYR A 46 2.20 -2.53 -1.98
C TYR A 46 2.82 -2.28 -0.63
N TYR A 47 2.87 -3.33 0.18
CA TYR A 47 3.59 -3.29 1.45
C TYR A 47 4.34 -4.60 1.63
N ASN A 48 5.34 -4.61 2.51
CA ASN A 48 6.11 -5.79 2.81
C ASN A 48 5.65 -6.37 4.15
N SER A 49 5.01 -7.54 4.15
CA SER A 49 4.57 -8.21 5.38
C SER A 49 5.72 -8.64 6.30
N GLU A 50 6.91 -8.94 5.76
CA GLU A 50 8.08 -9.29 6.57
C GLU A 50 8.61 -8.08 7.35
N VAL A 51 8.52 -6.88 6.76
CA VAL A 51 8.92 -5.63 7.43
C VAL A 51 7.83 -5.15 8.39
N LEU A 52 6.56 -5.24 7.99
CA LEU A 52 5.43 -4.76 8.78
C LEU A 52 5.02 -5.73 9.90
N GLY A 53 5.35 -7.02 9.75
CA GLY A 53 4.94 -8.10 10.65
C GLY A 53 3.46 -8.43 10.59
N LEU A 54 2.76 -8.08 9.50
CA LEU A 54 1.32 -8.28 9.33
C LEU A 54 0.98 -8.89 7.96
N THR A 55 0.16 -9.92 7.96
CA THR A 55 -0.49 -10.45 6.74
C THR A 55 -1.51 -9.48 6.17
N GLU A 56 -2.00 -9.73 4.95
CA GLU A 56 -2.98 -8.85 4.30
C GLU A 56 -4.28 -8.78 5.13
N GLU A 57 -4.72 -9.92 5.67
CA GLU A 57 -5.92 -9.99 6.50
C GLU A 57 -5.75 -9.26 7.84
N GLU A 58 -4.58 -9.37 8.46
CA GLU A 58 -4.26 -8.63 9.69
C GLU A 58 -4.16 -7.13 9.45
N LEU A 59 -3.49 -6.71 8.37
CA LEU A 59 -3.41 -5.31 7.98
C LEU A 59 -4.81 -4.75 7.72
N LYS A 60 -5.66 -5.49 6.99
CA LYS A 60 -7.03 -5.08 6.73
C LYS A 60 -7.83 -4.93 8.03
N ARG A 61 -7.70 -5.86 8.97
CA ARG A 61 -8.35 -5.79 10.30
C ARG A 61 -7.88 -4.57 11.10
N GLU A 62 -6.58 -4.30 11.13
CA GLU A 62 -6.04 -3.14 11.83
C GLU A 62 -6.49 -1.82 11.19
N ILE A 63 -6.59 -1.76 9.87
CA ILE A 63 -7.14 -0.60 9.15
C ILE A 63 -8.61 -0.38 9.52
N MET A 64 -9.44 -1.43 9.52
CA MET A 64 -10.84 -1.32 9.96
C MET A 64 -10.94 -0.82 11.39
N ARG A 65 -10.09 -1.34 12.30
CA ARG A 65 -10.05 -0.92 13.70
C ARG A 65 -9.64 0.55 13.87
N LEU A 66 -8.68 1.03 13.09
CA LEU A 66 -8.24 2.43 13.12
C LEU A 66 -9.27 3.38 12.52
N CYS A 67 -9.95 2.96 11.47
CA CYS A 67 -11.02 3.72 10.83
C CYS A 67 -12.24 3.86 11.74
N GLY A 68 -12.68 2.78 12.40
CA GLY A 68 -13.90 2.78 13.20
C GLY A 68 -15.07 3.42 12.45
N ASP A 69 -15.85 4.26 13.14
CA ASP A 69 -16.98 4.99 12.55
C ASP A 69 -16.57 6.25 11.76
N ARG A 70 -15.26 6.56 11.73
CA ARG A 70 -14.74 7.74 11.02
C ARG A 70 -14.59 7.50 9.53
N CYS A 71 -14.63 6.25 9.07
CA CYS A 71 -14.63 5.94 7.64
C CYS A 71 -15.76 4.99 7.26
N VAL A 72 -16.15 5.04 5.99
CA VAL A 72 -17.12 4.15 5.37
C VAL A 72 -16.45 3.35 4.23
N ASP A 73 -17.06 2.22 3.87
CA ASP A 73 -16.61 1.34 2.75
C ASP A 73 -15.13 0.91 2.82
N VAL A 74 -14.58 0.79 4.03
CA VAL A 74 -13.16 0.46 4.27
C VAL A 74 -12.77 -0.86 3.61
N ASP A 75 -13.68 -1.84 3.63
CA ASP A 75 -13.51 -3.17 3.04
C ASP A 75 -13.37 -3.14 1.51
N LYS A 76 -14.10 -2.25 0.84
CA LYS A 76 -14.03 -2.02 -0.63
C LYS A 76 -12.84 -1.14 -1.02
N GLY A 77 -12.42 -0.29 -0.09
CA GLY A 77 -11.30 0.64 -0.24
C GLY A 77 -9.92 0.00 -0.09
N PHE A 78 -9.83 -1.18 0.52
CA PHE A 78 -8.56 -1.89 0.73
C PHE A 78 -8.20 -2.74 -0.50
N ARG A 79 -7.13 -2.36 -1.19
CA ARG A 79 -6.57 -3.07 -2.36
C ARG A 79 -5.04 -3.13 -2.29
N CYS A 80 -4.52 -3.33 -1.08
CA CYS A 80 -3.09 -3.54 -0.89
C CYS A 80 -2.73 -4.97 -1.25
N VAL A 81 -1.52 -5.15 -1.79
CA VAL A 81 -0.95 -6.48 -2.08
C VAL A 81 0.39 -6.61 -1.36
N ASP A 82 0.61 -7.75 -0.74
CA ASP A 82 1.86 -8.09 -0.09
C ASP A 82 2.97 -8.35 -1.12
N LEU A 83 4.07 -7.61 -1.00
CA LEU A 83 5.26 -7.77 -1.83
C LEU A 83 5.90 -9.15 -1.70
N LYS A 84 5.68 -9.86 -0.58
CA LYS A 84 6.19 -11.22 -0.40
C LYS A 84 5.81 -12.14 -1.57
N ILE A 85 4.58 -12.01 -2.06
CA ILE A 85 4.06 -12.76 -3.22
C ILE A 85 4.92 -12.52 -4.47
N ILE A 86 5.43 -11.30 -4.64
CA ILE A 86 6.26 -10.92 -5.79
C ILE A 86 7.72 -11.29 -5.53
N ALA A 87 8.22 -11.10 -4.31
CA ALA A 87 9.58 -11.43 -3.92
C ALA A 87 9.87 -12.93 -3.98
N GLU A 88 8.85 -13.77 -3.77
CA GLU A 88 8.98 -15.23 -3.88
C GLU A 88 9.03 -15.75 -5.33
N ASP A 89 8.71 -14.92 -6.32
CA ASP A 89 8.72 -15.31 -7.73
C ASP A 89 10.14 -15.51 -8.28
N ASP A 90 10.34 -16.61 -9.03
CA ASP A 90 11.66 -17.00 -9.55
C ASP A 90 12.24 -16.00 -10.57
N ILE A 91 11.39 -15.33 -11.36
CA ILE A 91 11.81 -14.29 -12.31
C ILE A 91 12.30 -13.08 -11.53
N VAL A 92 11.54 -12.67 -10.51
CA VAL A 92 11.88 -11.54 -9.65
C VAL A 92 13.18 -11.80 -8.88
N LYS A 93 13.34 -12.99 -8.28
CA LYS A 93 14.59 -13.38 -7.61
C LYS A 93 15.80 -13.32 -8.53
N LYS A 94 15.68 -13.84 -9.75
CA LYS A 94 16.75 -13.79 -10.76
C LYS A 94 17.07 -12.36 -11.18
N PHE A 95 16.06 -11.50 -11.29
CA PHE A 95 16.24 -10.09 -11.61
C PHE A 95 16.96 -9.34 -10.49
N MET A 96 16.51 -9.49 -9.24
CA MET A 96 17.13 -8.85 -8.07
C MET A 96 18.59 -9.27 -7.91
N LYS A 97 18.90 -10.56 -8.06
CA LYS A 97 20.29 -11.05 -8.04
C LYS A 97 21.16 -10.39 -9.11
N LYS A 98 20.63 -10.14 -10.31
CA LYS A 98 21.35 -9.42 -11.38
C LYS A 98 21.51 -7.92 -11.07
N LEU A 99 20.57 -7.31 -10.35
CA LEU A 99 20.67 -5.91 -9.92
C LEU A 99 21.69 -5.70 -8.80
N GLU A 100 21.83 -6.66 -7.88
CA GLU A 100 22.85 -6.62 -6.82
C GLU A 100 24.26 -6.74 -7.39
N GLN A 101 24.45 -7.53 -8.44
CA GLN A 101 25.73 -7.72 -9.13
C GLN A 101 26.16 -6.52 -9.97
N ARG A 102 25.30 -5.50 -10.11
CA ARG A 102 25.60 -4.28 -10.87
C ARG A 102 25.90 -3.13 -9.91
N ASN A 103 26.91 -2.33 -10.26
CA ASN A 103 27.22 -1.09 -9.57
C ASN A 103 26.27 0.03 -10.05
N ILE A 104 24.99 -0.13 -9.72
CA ILE A 104 23.92 0.85 -9.98
C ILE A 104 23.63 1.63 -8.71
N ASP A 105 23.31 2.90 -8.86
CA ASP A 105 22.89 3.76 -7.77
C ASP A 105 21.51 3.34 -7.21
N GLU A 106 21.21 3.79 -6.00
CA GLU A 106 19.98 3.39 -5.29
C GLU A 106 18.70 3.88 -5.99
N GLU A 107 18.74 5.06 -6.61
CA GLU A 107 17.59 5.61 -7.34
C GLU A 107 17.27 4.72 -8.54
N ARG A 108 18.29 4.33 -9.31
CA ARG A 108 18.11 3.44 -10.45
C ARG A 108 17.69 2.04 -10.04
N ARG A 109 18.21 1.52 -8.93
CA ARG A 109 17.79 0.23 -8.36
C ARG A 109 16.32 0.27 -7.95
N ARG A 110 15.89 1.37 -7.34
CA ARG A 110 14.50 1.61 -6.95
C ARG A 110 13.55 1.62 -8.16
N ASP A 111 13.90 2.35 -9.22
CA ASP A 111 13.10 2.40 -10.45
C ASP A 111 12.91 1.01 -11.08
N LEU A 112 13.99 0.24 -11.13
CA LEU A 112 13.99 -1.11 -11.71
C LEU A 112 13.16 -2.09 -10.86
N PHE A 113 13.22 -1.96 -9.54
CA PHE A 113 12.36 -2.73 -8.64
C PHE A 113 10.88 -2.37 -8.83
N ASN A 114 10.56 -1.07 -8.89
CA ASN A 114 9.19 -0.60 -9.11
C ASN A 114 8.63 -1.08 -10.46
N LEU A 115 9.47 -1.09 -11.50
CA LEU A 115 9.10 -1.57 -12.83
C LEU A 115 8.76 -3.07 -12.82
N ILE A 116 9.61 -3.91 -12.22
CA ILE A 116 9.36 -5.36 -12.21
C ILE A 116 8.16 -5.71 -11.33
N VAL A 117 8.01 -5.04 -10.18
CA VAL A 117 6.82 -5.16 -9.33
C VAL A 117 5.59 -4.85 -10.17
N LYS A 118 5.49 -3.66 -10.79
CA LYS A 118 4.35 -3.27 -11.61
C LYS A 118 4.04 -4.28 -12.72
N ALA A 119 5.05 -4.78 -13.43
CA ALA A 119 4.86 -5.77 -14.50
C ALA A 119 4.29 -7.10 -13.97
N MET A 120 4.82 -7.62 -12.86
CA MET A 120 4.32 -8.85 -12.23
C MET A 120 2.88 -8.72 -11.75
N LEU A 121 2.49 -7.51 -11.36
CA LEU A 121 1.13 -7.20 -10.90
C LEU A 121 0.13 -7.11 -12.03
N GLU A 122 0.51 -6.50 -13.16
CA GLU A 122 -0.30 -6.55 -14.38
C GLU A 122 -0.50 -8.00 -14.85
N LEU A 123 0.52 -8.86 -14.74
CA LEU A 123 0.38 -10.29 -15.08
C LEU A 123 -0.55 -11.04 -14.12
N LYS A 124 -0.47 -10.75 -12.82
CA LYS A 124 -1.24 -11.49 -11.79
C LYS A 124 -2.67 -11.00 -11.64
N TYR A 125 -2.92 -9.71 -11.84
CA TYR A 125 -4.22 -9.07 -11.56
C TYR A 125 -4.80 -8.26 -12.74
N GLY A 126 -4.04 -7.99 -13.80
CA GLY A 126 -4.49 -7.23 -14.97
C GLY A 126 -5.32 -8.02 -15.98
N GLY A 127 -5.57 -9.32 -15.71
CA GLY A 127 -6.42 -10.20 -16.52
C GLY A 127 -7.87 -10.31 -16.04
N LYS A 128 -8.41 -9.29 -15.37
CA LYS A 128 -9.84 -9.20 -15.00
C LYS A 128 -10.50 -7.99 -15.62
#